data_AF-A0AAJ6TFP0-F1
#
_entry.id   AF-A0AAJ6TFP0-F1
#
_cell.length_a   1.000
_cell.length_b   1.000
_cell.length_c   1.000
_cell.angle_alpha   90.00
_cell.angle_beta   90.00
_cell.angle_gamma   90.00
#
_symmetry.space_group_name_H-M   'P 1'
#
loop_
_entity.id
_entity.type
_entity.pdbx_description
1 polymer ?
#
loop_
_entity_poly.entity_id
_entity_poly.type
_entity_poly.pdbx_seq_one_letter_code
_entity_poly.pdbx_strand_id
1 'polypeptide(L)'
;MRLIAYWNIVVMRLVDNMALHLQLSIRNFVNKEMEKEIVTNALLGTGGGVAVERMLEEPPSVASKRERLNTSIKLLRESKEAFKDTEDDLGNNGFRFNKDLPKVGAEALTMNLRVLLPKVIPLSELLRYRISYYRNKIMKRPAPTDAGLGLDIKSGIDHFCVHPSGRAVIDDAGQSLAFNDYDLEPARMTLYRFGNTSSGGLWYVLGYMEAKKRLKKGDKILMISLGAGFKCNNCVWKVMKDLEDTNVWKTCIDQYPPKTLANSFSKILASISDESMNFTSLEDYQP
;
A
#
# COMPACT_ATOMS: atom_id res chain seq x y z
N MET A 1 -27.23 -72.17 47.11
CA MET A 1 -26.35 -71.68 46.02
C MET A 1 -27.09 -71.81 44.71
N ARG A 2 -27.17 -70.87 43.77
CA ARG A 2 -26.99 -69.40 43.74
C ARG A 2 -27.67 -68.99 42.41
N LEU A 3 -29.00 -68.99 42.34
CA LEU A 3 -29.75 -68.52 41.15
C LEU A 3 -29.32 -67.10 40.74
N ILE A 4 -28.93 -66.30 41.74
CA ILE A 4 -28.36 -64.96 41.59
C ILE A 4 -27.07 -64.97 40.75
N ALA A 5 -26.21 -65.99 40.87
CA ALA A 5 -24.96 -66.05 40.09
C ALA A 5 -25.23 -66.35 38.60
N TYR A 6 -26.24 -67.17 38.31
CA TYR A 6 -26.61 -67.49 36.92
C TYR A 6 -27.31 -66.31 36.25
N TRP A 7 -28.15 -65.58 36.99
CA TRP A 7 -28.84 -64.39 36.47
C TRP A 7 -27.87 -63.29 36.03
N ASN A 8 -26.81 -63.05 36.80
CA ASN A 8 -25.79 -62.06 36.41
C ASN A 8 -25.08 -62.43 35.09
N ILE A 9 -24.83 -63.72 34.84
CA ILE A 9 -24.24 -64.18 33.57
C ILE A 9 -25.22 -63.96 32.41
N VAL A 10 -26.51 -64.24 32.61
CA VAL A 10 -27.54 -64.03 31.58
C VAL A 10 -27.69 -62.54 31.24
N VAL A 11 -27.72 -61.66 32.25
CA VAL A 11 -27.81 -60.20 32.03
C VAL A 11 -26.59 -59.69 31.28
N MET A 12 -25.37 -60.10 31.64
CA MET A 12 -24.16 -59.68 30.92
C MET A 12 -24.17 -60.14 29.46
N ARG A 13 -24.61 -61.38 29.19
CA ARG A 13 -24.74 -61.87 27.80
C ARG A 13 -25.80 -61.12 26.99
N LEU A 14 -26.87 -60.66 27.64
CA LEU A 14 -27.89 -59.84 26.98
C LEU A 14 -27.31 -58.48 26.59
N VAL A 15 -26.56 -57.85 27.50
CA VAL A 15 -25.88 -56.57 27.27
C VAL A 15 -24.84 -56.70 26.15
N ASP A 16 -24.02 -57.75 26.18
CA ASP A 16 -23.00 -58.00 25.14
C ASP A 16 -23.64 -58.20 23.76
N ASN A 17 -24.76 -58.91 23.69
CA ASN A 17 -25.49 -59.13 22.44
C ASN A 17 -26.08 -57.81 21.89
N MET A 18 -26.69 -57.00 22.77
CA MET A 18 -27.20 -55.68 22.38
C MET A 18 -26.07 -54.75 21.93
N ALA A 19 -24.92 -54.74 22.61
CA ALA A 19 -23.77 -53.93 22.24
C ALA A 19 -23.21 -54.32 20.87
N LEU A 20 -23.06 -55.62 20.60
CA LEU A 20 -22.64 -56.14 19.30
C LEU A 20 -23.62 -55.77 18.18
N HIS A 21 -24.92 -55.88 18.45
CA HIS A 21 -25.95 -55.51 17.48
C HIS A 21 -25.92 -54.01 17.17
N LEU A 22 -25.75 -53.17 18.19
CA LEU A 22 -25.64 -51.72 18.02
C LEU A 22 -24.38 -51.36 17.21
N GLN A 23 -23.24 -51.98 17.52
CA GLN A 23 -21.99 -51.75 16.81
C GLN A 23 -22.07 -52.18 15.34
N LEU A 24 -22.74 -53.30 15.06
CA LEU A 24 -23.00 -53.76 13.68
C LEU A 24 -23.91 -52.79 12.92
N SER A 25 -24.99 -52.32 13.56
CA SER A 25 -25.91 -51.35 12.97
C SER A 25 -25.20 -50.02 12.65
N ILE A 26 -24.38 -49.50 13.56
CA ILE A 26 -23.61 -48.27 13.33
C ILE A 26 -22.60 -48.47 12.20
N ARG A 27 -21.86 -49.59 12.17
CA ARG A 27 -20.93 -49.87 11.07
C ARG A 27 -21.63 -49.97 9.72
N ASN A 28 -22.77 -50.63 9.64
CA ASN A 28 -23.53 -50.73 8.39
C ASN A 28 -24.07 -49.37 7.96
N PHE A 29 -24.60 -48.57 8.88
CA PHE A 29 -25.08 -47.22 8.58
C PHE A 29 -23.96 -46.34 8.00
N VAL A 30 -22.81 -46.28 8.69
CA VAL A 30 -21.68 -45.43 8.26
C VAL A 30 -21.07 -45.93 6.95
N ASN A 31 -20.77 -47.22 6.84
CA ASN A 31 -19.98 -47.75 5.72
C ASN A 31 -20.81 -48.15 4.50
N LYS A 32 -22.13 -48.32 4.61
CA LYS A 32 -22.95 -48.74 3.47
C LYS A 32 -24.01 -47.73 3.09
N GLU A 33 -24.63 -47.08 4.06
CA GLU A 33 -25.71 -46.13 3.79
C GLU A 33 -25.17 -44.73 3.57
N MET A 34 -24.36 -44.19 4.50
CA MET A 34 -23.77 -42.86 4.34
C MET A 34 -22.78 -42.77 3.17
N GLU A 35 -21.91 -43.77 2.98
CA GLU A 35 -20.98 -43.76 1.84
C GLU A 35 -21.72 -43.75 0.50
N LYS A 36 -22.79 -44.55 0.37
CA LYS A 36 -23.60 -44.62 -0.84
C LYS A 36 -24.40 -43.34 -1.07
N GLU A 37 -24.93 -42.73 -0.03
CA GLU A 37 -25.66 -41.46 -0.10
C GLU A 37 -24.73 -40.30 -0.49
N ILE A 38 -23.52 -40.22 0.08
CA ILE A 38 -22.50 -39.23 -0.27
C ILE A 38 -22.06 -39.42 -1.72
N VAL A 39 -21.74 -40.64 -2.15
CA VAL A 39 -21.32 -40.91 -3.54
C VAL A 39 -22.45 -40.60 -4.52
N THR A 40 -23.69 -40.96 -4.20
CA THR A 40 -24.83 -40.72 -5.09
C THR A 40 -25.15 -39.23 -5.21
N ASN A 41 -25.16 -38.49 -4.10
CA ASN A 41 -25.48 -37.06 -4.11
C ASN A 41 -24.32 -36.18 -4.59
N ALA A 42 -23.06 -36.57 -4.33
CA ALA A 42 -21.89 -35.77 -4.72
C ALA A 42 -21.40 -36.06 -6.15
N LEU A 43 -21.45 -37.32 -6.62
CA LEU A 43 -20.88 -37.72 -7.92
C LEU A 43 -21.94 -37.95 -9.01
N LEU A 44 -23.16 -38.36 -8.67
CA LEU A 44 -24.15 -38.87 -9.64
C LEU A 44 -25.48 -38.11 -9.68
N GLY A 45 -25.72 -37.14 -8.79
CA GLY A 45 -26.88 -36.25 -8.89
C GLY A 45 -26.82 -35.37 -10.14
N THR A 46 -27.95 -34.79 -10.55
CA THR A 46 -28.16 -33.96 -11.77
C THR A 46 -27.34 -32.65 -11.85
N GLY A 47 -26.26 -32.53 -11.06
CA GLY A 47 -25.21 -31.52 -11.16
C GLY A 47 -23.84 -31.99 -10.63
N GLY A 48 -23.61 -33.30 -10.47
CA GLY A 48 -22.50 -33.90 -9.70
C GLY A 48 -21.07 -33.72 -10.24
N GLY A 49 -20.91 -33.36 -11.52
CA GLY A 49 -19.62 -32.85 -12.02
C GLY A 49 -19.49 -31.34 -11.79
N VAL A 50 -20.52 -30.60 -12.17
CA VAL A 50 -20.52 -29.13 -12.22
C VAL A 50 -20.55 -28.49 -10.83
N ALA A 51 -21.06 -29.16 -9.79
CA ALA A 51 -21.05 -28.64 -8.42
C ALA A 51 -19.66 -28.73 -7.78
N VAL A 52 -18.97 -29.87 -7.96
CA VAL A 52 -17.59 -30.05 -7.50
C VAL A 52 -16.62 -29.19 -8.33
N GLU A 53 -16.83 -29.12 -9.64
CA GLU A 53 -16.06 -28.26 -10.54
C GLU A 53 -16.26 -26.76 -10.20
N ARG A 54 -17.49 -26.32 -9.88
CA ARG A 54 -17.75 -24.95 -9.36
C ARG A 54 -17.21 -24.69 -7.95
N MET A 55 -16.92 -25.72 -7.16
CA MET A 55 -16.20 -25.58 -5.89
C MET A 55 -14.68 -25.49 -6.08
N LEU A 56 -14.16 -26.04 -7.18
CA LEU A 56 -12.76 -25.94 -7.60
C LEU A 56 -12.48 -24.67 -8.43
N GLU A 57 -13.49 -24.11 -9.08
CA GLU A 57 -13.42 -22.81 -9.74
C GLU A 57 -13.28 -21.71 -8.69
N GLU A 58 -12.13 -21.04 -8.73
CA GLU A 58 -11.86 -19.89 -7.87
C GLU A 58 -12.94 -18.81 -8.12
N PRO A 59 -13.70 -18.37 -7.11
CA PRO A 59 -14.72 -17.35 -7.30
C PRO A 59 -14.11 -16.09 -7.91
N PRO A 60 -14.79 -15.35 -8.82
CA PRO A 60 -14.23 -14.14 -9.42
C PRO A 60 -13.75 -13.10 -8.39
N SER A 61 -14.39 -13.08 -7.21
CA SER A 61 -14.01 -12.22 -6.08
C SER A 61 -12.71 -12.66 -5.41
N VAL A 62 -12.43 -13.97 -5.35
CA VAL A 62 -11.19 -14.53 -4.81
C VAL A 62 -10.07 -14.42 -5.85
N ALA A 63 -10.36 -14.70 -7.12
CA ALA A 63 -9.43 -14.51 -8.23
C ALA A 63 -8.94 -13.06 -8.31
N SER A 64 -9.84 -12.07 -8.19
CA SER A 64 -9.48 -10.66 -8.14
C SER A 64 -8.65 -10.30 -6.89
N LYS A 65 -8.95 -10.89 -5.72
CA LYS A 65 -8.15 -10.71 -4.50
C LYS A 65 -6.76 -11.34 -4.63
N ARG A 66 -6.66 -12.51 -5.25
CA ARG A 66 -5.41 -13.23 -5.52
C ARG A 66 -4.56 -12.49 -6.53
N GLU A 67 -5.16 -11.95 -7.58
CA GLU A 67 -4.48 -11.09 -8.54
C GLU A 67 -3.88 -9.87 -7.85
N ARG A 68 -4.67 -9.15 -7.03
CA ARG A 68 -4.18 -8.03 -6.21
C ARG A 68 -3.05 -8.42 -5.27
N LEU A 69 -3.15 -9.59 -4.62
CA LEU A 69 -2.12 -10.11 -3.75
C LEU A 69 -0.84 -10.44 -4.54
N ASN A 70 -0.95 -11.10 -5.68
CA ASN A 70 0.18 -11.42 -6.56
C ASN A 70 0.86 -10.15 -7.08
N THR A 71 0.09 -9.13 -7.47
CA THR A 71 0.64 -7.82 -7.85
C THR A 71 1.40 -7.19 -6.68
N SER A 72 0.84 -7.24 -5.47
CA SER A 72 1.50 -6.70 -4.27
C SER A 72 2.79 -7.47 -3.93
N ILE A 73 2.77 -8.80 -4.04
CA ILE A 73 3.95 -9.65 -3.84
C ILE A 73 5.01 -9.36 -4.90
N LYS A 74 4.63 -9.17 -6.16
CA LYS A 74 5.54 -8.80 -7.23
C LYS A 74 6.23 -7.46 -6.92
N LEU A 75 5.47 -6.43 -6.57
CA LEU A 75 6.03 -5.13 -6.17
C LEU A 75 6.94 -5.23 -4.94
N LEU A 76 6.60 -6.07 -3.96
CA LEU A 76 7.45 -6.31 -2.80
C LEU A 76 8.77 -7.00 -3.18
N ARG A 77 8.75 -7.91 -4.16
CA ARG A 77 9.97 -8.53 -4.70
C ARG A 77 10.81 -7.53 -5.48
N GLU A 78 10.21 -6.72 -6.34
CA GLU A 78 10.90 -5.66 -7.10
C GLU A 78 11.50 -4.60 -6.15
N SER A 79 10.76 -4.22 -5.12
CA SER A 79 11.23 -3.41 -4.00
C SER A 79 12.44 -4.07 -3.32
N LYS A 80 12.36 -5.35 -2.97
CA LYS A 80 13.48 -6.09 -2.37
C LYS A 80 14.69 -6.19 -3.30
N GLU A 81 14.49 -6.38 -4.61
CA GLU A 81 15.60 -6.40 -5.58
C GLU A 81 16.25 -5.03 -5.75
N ALA A 82 15.50 -3.94 -5.53
CA ALA A 82 16.08 -2.60 -5.41
C ALA A 82 16.92 -2.41 -4.13
N PHE A 83 16.78 -3.30 -3.13
CA PHE A 83 17.58 -3.40 -1.91
C PHE A 83 18.47 -4.64 -1.97
N LYS A 84 19.62 -4.55 -2.65
CA LYS A 84 20.55 -5.67 -2.71
C LYS A 84 21.55 -5.58 -1.55
N ASP A 85 21.46 -6.52 -0.62
CA ASP A 85 22.54 -6.79 0.35
C ASP A 85 23.81 -7.09 -0.46
N THR A 86 24.79 -6.20 -0.37
CA THR A 86 26.03 -6.31 -1.14
C THR A 86 27.17 -5.96 -0.20
N GLU A 87 28.19 -6.82 -0.16
CA GLU A 87 29.44 -6.45 0.49
C GLU A 87 30.12 -5.34 -0.31
N ASP A 88 30.58 -4.31 0.38
CA ASP A 88 31.44 -3.31 -0.22
C ASP A 88 32.81 -3.92 -0.59
N ASP A 89 33.62 -3.18 -1.34
CA ASP A 89 34.94 -3.66 -1.78
C ASP A 89 35.92 -3.91 -0.61
N LEU A 90 35.54 -3.55 0.62
CA LEU A 90 36.28 -3.74 1.86
C LEU A 90 35.74 -4.92 2.69
N GLY A 91 34.75 -5.67 2.19
CA GLY A 91 34.16 -6.83 2.85
C GLY A 91 33.17 -6.49 3.96
N ASN A 92 32.68 -5.25 4.04
CA ASN A 92 31.63 -4.87 4.98
C ASN A 92 30.26 -5.06 4.31
N ASN A 93 29.32 -5.66 5.05
CA ASN A 93 27.95 -5.78 4.60
C ASN A 93 27.27 -4.40 4.50
N GLY A 94 26.87 -4.03 3.28
CA GLY A 94 26.14 -2.80 2.98
C GLY A 94 24.84 -3.05 2.21
N PHE A 95 24.07 -1.98 2.02
CA PHE A 95 22.85 -1.98 1.22
C PHE A 95 23.08 -1.16 -0.05
N ARG A 96 22.93 -1.77 -1.23
CA ARG A 96 22.97 -1.05 -2.50
C ARG A 96 21.55 -0.70 -2.94
N PHE A 97 21.29 0.59 -3.10
CA PHE A 97 20.07 1.13 -3.68
C PHE A 97 20.17 1.11 -5.21
N ASN A 98 19.20 0.48 -5.88
CA ASN A 98 19.15 0.46 -7.35
C ASN A 98 18.56 1.76 -7.94
N LYS A 99 18.89 2.14 -9.18
CA LYS A 99 18.38 3.36 -9.83
C LYS A 99 16.88 3.31 -10.14
N ASP A 100 16.28 2.12 -10.17
CA ASP A 100 14.83 1.94 -10.34
C ASP A 100 14.01 2.27 -9.09
N LEU A 101 14.69 2.67 -8.00
CA LEU A 101 14.07 2.96 -6.70
C LEU A 101 12.88 3.92 -6.84
N PRO A 102 13.00 5.07 -7.51
CA PRO A 102 11.91 6.03 -7.52
C PRO A 102 10.72 5.59 -8.38
N LYS A 103 10.97 4.81 -9.44
CA LYS A 103 9.93 4.22 -10.29
C LYS A 103 9.05 3.25 -9.49
N VAL A 104 9.65 2.39 -8.67
CA VAL A 104 8.91 1.48 -7.78
C VAL A 104 8.10 2.26 -6.75
N GLY A 105 8.66 3.34 -6.21
CA GLY A 105 7.96 4.26 -5.31
C GLY A 105 6.74 4.93 -5.97
N ALA A 106 6.89 5.41 -7.20
CA ALA A 106 5.84 6.02 -8.00
C ALA A 106 4.68 5.04 -8.28
N GLU A 107 5.01 3.78 -8.62
CA GLU A 107 4.01 2.74 -8.84
C GLU A 107 3.24 2.41 -7.55
N ALA A 108 3.93 2.26 -6.42
CA ALA A 108 3.31 2.03 -5.11
C ALA A 108 2.38 3.18 -4.69
N LEU A 109 2.82 4.43 -4.91
CA LEU A 109 2.02 5.63 -4.66
C LEU A 109 0.77 5.65 -5.52
N THR A 110 0.91 5.36 -6.82
CA THR A 110 -0.20 5.29 -7.78
C THR A 110 -1.24 4.25 -7.36
N MET A 111 -0.82 3.07 -6.91
CA MET A 111 -1.75 2.03 -6.44
C MET A 111 -2.52 2.46 -5.20
N ASN A 112 -1.86 3.08 -4.23
CA ASN A 112 -2.52 3.57 -3.02
C ASN A 112 -3.53 4.68 -3.34
N LEU A 113 -3.18 5.61 -4.23
CA LEU A 113 -4.07 6.69 -4.63
C LEU A 113 -5.27 6.20 -5.43
N ARG A 114 -5.13 5.15 -6.25
CA ARG A 114 -6.30 4.52 -6.91
C ARG A 114 -7.37 4.04 -5.92
N VAL A 115 -6.99 3.68 -4.71
CA VAL A 115 -7.93 3.26 -3.65
C VAL A 115 -8.47 4.44 -2.86
N LEU A 116 -7.62 5.45 -2.59
CA LEU A 116 -7.95 6.61 -1.78
C LEU A 116 -8.78 7.66 -2.54
N LEU A 117 -8.37 8.01 -3.76
CA LEU A 117 -8.94 9.10 -4.55
C LEU A 117 -10.44 8.97 -4.82
N PRO A 118 -11.01 7.79 -5.14
CA PRO A 118 -12.45 7.65 -5.35
C PRO A 118 -13.31 7.99 -4.12
N LYS A 119 -12.72 8.01 -2.91
CA LYS A 119 -13.41 8.37 -1.67
C LYS A 119 -13.32 9.86 -1.35
N VAL A 120 -12.40 10.59 -1.98
CA VAL A 120 -12.04 11.96 -1.62
C VAL A 120 -12.45 12.98 -2.69
N ILE A 121 -12.33 12.58 -3.96
CA ILE A 121 -12.67 13.37 -5.14
C ILE A 121 -14.21 13.47 -5.28
N PRO A 122 -14.75 14.62 -5.72
CA PRO A 122 -16.18 14.75 -6.02
C PRO A 122 -16.68 13.75 -7.07
N LEU A 123 -17.91 13.29 -6.92
CA LEU A 123 -18.54 12.31 -7.81
C LEU A 123 -18.56 12.77 -9.28
N SER A 124 -18.62 14.09 -9.54
CA SER A 124 -18.62 14.68 -10.88
C SER A 124 -17.34 14.36 -11.66
N GLU A 125 -16.18 14.46 -11.03
CA GLU A 125 -14.89 14.17 -11.66
C GLU A 125 -14.67 12.68 -11.86
N LEU A 126 -15.14 11.85 -10.91
CA LEU A 126 -15.17 10.41 -11.11
C LEU A 126 -16.05 10.02 -12.31
N LEU A 127 -17.20 10.70 -12.49
CA LEU A 127 -18.08 10.50 -13.63
C LEU A 127 -17.42 10.95 -14.94
N ARG A 128 -16.79 12.12 -14.94
CA ARG A 128 -16.04 12.65 -16.11
C ARG A 128 -14.93 11.70 -16.54
N TYR A 129 -14.16 11.18 -15.60
CA TYR A 129 -13.14 10.18 -15.88
C TYR A 129 -13.74 8.90 -16.46
N ARG A 130 -14.82 8.37 -15.87
CA ARG A 130 -15.52 7.19 -16.40
C ARG A 130 -16.05 7.43 -17.82
N ILE A 131 -16.69 8.57 -18.07
CA ILE A 131 -17.21 8.93 -19.39
C ILE A 131 -16.06 9.04 -20.39
N SER A 132 -14.96 9.69 -20.03
CA SER A 132 -13.76 9.80 -20.87
C SER A 132 -13.18 8.42 -21.19
N TYR A 133 -13.10 7.54 -20.19
CA TYR A 133 -12.62 6.17 -20.32
C TYR A 133 -13.48 5.35 -21.29
N TYR A 134 -14.81 5.34 -21.10
CA TYR A 134 -15.73 4.62 -21.99
C TYR A 134 -15.74 5.22 -23.40
N ARG A 135 -15.70 6.55 -23.53
CA ARG A 135 -15.61 7.23 -24.82
C ARG A 135 -14.34 6.86 -25.58
N ASN A 136 -13.18 6.85 -24.92
CA ASN A 136 -11.92 6.47 -25.55
C ASN A 136 -11.89 4.98 -25.91
N LYS A 137 -12.50 4.11 -25.08
CA LYS A 137 -12.68 2.69 -25.39
C LYS A 137 -13.54 2.46 -26.63
N ILE A 138 -14.63 3.20 -26.77
CA ILE A 138 -15.52 3.13 -27.95
C ILE A 138 -14.82 3.69 -29.19
N MET A 139 -14.11 4.82 -29.04
CA MET A 139 -13.43 5.50 -30.15
C MET A 139 -12.06 4.90 -30.50
N LYS A 140 -11.62 3.81 -29.85
CA LYS A 140 -10.27 3.21 -29.98
C LYS A 140 -9.14 4.24 -29.94
N ARG A 141 -9.32 5.32 -29.18
CA ARG A 141 -8.28 6.34 -29.03
C ARG A 141 -7.23 5.84 -28.03
N PRO A 142 -5.94 6.10 -28.27
CA PRO A 142 -4.91 5.79 -27.28
C PRO A 142 -5.28 6.45 -25.94
N ALA A 143 -4.97 5.75 -24.84
CA ALA A 143 -5.17 6.29 -23.50
C ALA A 143 -4.47 7.66 -23.42
N PRO A 144 -5.06 8.65 -22.72
CA PRO A 144 -4.46 9.97 -22.62
C PRO A 144 -3.04 9.84 -22.08
N THR A 145 -2.09 10.34 -22.86
CA THR A 145 -0.63 10.31 -22.62
C THR A 145 -0.18 11.34 -21.59
N ASP A 146 -1.11 12.07 -20.97
CA ASP A 146 -0.77 13.05 -19.95
C ASP A 146 -0.28 12.32 -18.70
N ALA A 147 0.99 12.54 -18.38
CA ALA A 147 1.69 12.04 -17.21
C ALA A 147 0.85 12.31 -15.95
N GLY A 148 0.26 11.26 -15.39
CA GLY A 148 -0.57 11.33 -14.20
C GLY A 148 -1.67 10.26 -14.19
N LEU A 149 -2.36 10.13 -13.06
CA LEU A 149 -3.46 9.18 -12.84
C LEU A 149 -4.68 9.35 -13.81
N GLY A 150 -4.62 10.27 -14.77
CA GLY A 150 -5.72 10.67 -15.65
C GLY A 150 -6.88 11.35 -14.91
N LEU A 151 -6.71 11.61 -13.62
CA LEU A 151 -7.65 12.26 -12.72
C LEU A 151 -7.06 13.59 -12.29
N ASP A 152 -7.85 14.66 -12.36
CA ASP A 152 -7.47 15.93 -11.79
C ASP A 152 -7.62 15.85 -10.26
N ILE A 153 -6.55 15.41 -9.59
CA ILE A 153 -6.50 15.24 -8.13
C ILE A 153 -6.75 16.59 -7.42
N LYS A 154 -6.42 17.71 -8.07
CA LYS A 154 -6.60 19.08 -7.54
C LYS A 154 -8.07 19.47 -7.39
N SER A 155 -9.00 18.76 -8.06
CA SER A 155 -10.44 18.99 -7.91
C SER A 155 -11.00 18.57 -6.53
N GLY A 156 -10.29 17.69 -5.81
CA GLY A 156 -10.75 17.13 -4.54
C GLY A 156 -9.82 17.36 -3.36
N ILE A 157 -8.60 17.84 -3.61
CA ILE A 157 -7.55 18.09 -2.62
C ILE A 157 -6.97 19.47 -2.91
N ASP A 158 -6.89 20.30 -1.88
CA ASP A 158 -6.47 21.69 -1.99
C ASP A 158 -4.94 21.83 -1.79
N HIS A 159 -4.34 21.02 -0.91
CA HIS A 159 -2.91 21.09 -0.59
C HIS A 159 -2.26 19.71 -0.56
N PHE A 160 -0.99 19.65 -0.96
CA PHE A 160 -0.21 18.41 -1.03
C PHE A 160 1.00 18.46 -0.10
N CYS A 161 1.00 17.60 0.92
CA CYS A 161 2.08 17.48 1.90
C CYS A 161 2.93 16.25 1.58
N VAL A 162 4.02 16.45 0.84
CA VAL A 162 4.96 15.40 0.44
C VAL A 162 6.08 15.29 1.48
N HIS A 163 6.41 14.06 1.88
CA HIS A 163 7.49 13.80 2.82
C HIS A 163 8.87 14.24 2.27
N PRO A 164 9.63 15.09 2.99
CA PRO A 164 10.92 15.60 2.55
C PRO A 164 12.05 14.56 2.77
N SER A 165 12.02 13.47 2.00
CA SER A 165 13.01 12.38 2.11
C SER A 165 14.31 12.69 1.35
N GLY A 166 14.18 13.18 0.13
CA GLY A 166 15.30 13.49 -0.76
C GLY A 166 14.80 14.12 -2.06
N ARG A 167 15.68 14.83 -2.77
CA ARG A 167 15.33 15.59 -3.98
C ARG A 167 14.67 14.70 -5.05
N ALA A 168 15.36 13.63 -5.46
CA ALA A 168 14.85 12.69 -6.46
C ALA A 168 13.46 12.17 -6.08
N VAL A 169 13.26 11.77 -4.81
CA VAL A 169 11.98 11.25 -4.33
C VAL A 169 10.85 12.29 -4.40
N ILE A 170 11.15 13.56 -4.09
CA ILE A 170 10.17 14.66 -4.19
C ILE A 170 9.84 14.93 -5.66
N ASP A 171 10.84 14.97 -6.53
CA ASP A 171 10.68 15.26 -7.95
C ASP A 171 9.91 14.14 -8.67
N ASP A 172 10.20 12.88 -8.34
CA ASP A 172 9.50 11.71 -8.87
C ASP A 172 8.05 11.63 -8.36
N ALA A 173 7.80 11.95 -7.09
CA ALA A 173 6.43 12.10 -6.58
C ALA A 173 5.68 13.23 -7.29
N GLY A 174 6.37 14.34 -7.59
CA GLY A 174 5.84 15.46 -8.36
C GLY A 174 5.48 15.09 -9.79
N GLN A 175 6.37 14.38 -10.49
CA GLN A 175 6.14 13.91 -11.86
C GLN A 175 5.01 12.87 -11.91
N SER A 176 4.96 11.95 -10.94
CA SER A 176 3.95 10.89 -10.87
C SER A 176 2.52 11.43 -10.67
N LEU A 177 2.40 12.56 -9.98
CA LEU A 177 1.11 13.18 -9.64
C LEU A 177 0.83 14.47 -10.40
N ALA A 178 1.72 14.86 -11.31
CA ALA A 178 1.66 16.12 -12.05
C ALA A 178 1.49 17.35 -11.13
N PHE A 179 2.27 17.40 -10.06
CA PHE A 179 2.28 18.54 -9.14
C PHE A 179 3.04 19.73 -9.71
N ASN A 180 2.61 20.93 -9.34
CA ASN A 180 3.29 22.16 -9.74
C ASN A 180 4.39 22.48 -8.72
N ASP A 181 5.32 23.39 -9.07
CA ASP A 181 6.36 23.84 -8.15
C ASP A 181 5.80 24.42 -6.84
N TYR A 182 4.62 25.07 -6.88
CA TYR A 182 3.95 25.57 -5.68
C TYR A 182 3.58 24.45 -4.68
N ASP A 183 3.18 23.29 -5.20
CA ASP A 183 2.76 22.13 -4.41
C ASP A 183 3.98 21.42 -3.80
N LEU A 184 5.12 21.43 -4.51
CA LEU A 184 6.38 20.82 -4.07
C LEU A 184 7.24 21.74 -3.20
N GLU A 185 7.03 23.05 -3.27
CA GLU A 185 7.79 24.06 -2.53
C GLU A 185 7.89 23.74 -1.03
N PRO A 186 6.81 23.42 -0.30
CA PRO A 186 6.90 23.13 1.13
C PRO A 186 7.83 21.95 1.46
N ALA A 187 7.82 20.91 0.64
CA ALA A 187 8.70 19.75 0.79
C ALA A 187 10.16 20.11 0.49
N ARG A 188 10.40 20.83 -0.62
CA ARG A 188 11.75 21.29 -1.02
C ARG A 188 12.36 22.24 0.01
N MET A 189 11.61 23.22 0.52
CA MET A 189 12.10 24.19 1.50
C MET A 189 12.36 23.55 2.87
N THR A 190 11.54 22.58 3.26
CA THR A 190 11.75 21.79 4.48
C THR A 190 13.02 20.95 4.36
N LEU A 191 13.19 20.24 3.23
CA LEU A 191 14.40 19.46 2.97
C LEU A 191 15.65 20.35 2.94
N TYR A 192 15.57 21.51 2.28
CA TYR A 192 16.67 22.47 2.20
C TYR A 192 17.12 22.97 3.58
N ARG A 193 16.17 23.26 4.48
CA ARG A 193 16.47 23.82 5.79
C ARG A 193 16.88 22.78 6.82
N PHE A 194 16.08 21.73 6.96
CA PHE A 194 16.20 20.77 8.06
C PHE A 194 16.81 19.44 7.64
N GLY A 195 17.00 19.21 6.34
CA GLY A 195 17.39 17.91 5.81
C GLY A 195 16.28 16.87 5.99
N ASN A 196 16.65 15.60 5.78
CA ASN A 196 15.75 14.49 6.02
C ASN A 196 15.70 14.18 7.52
N THR A 197 14.65 14.68 8.20
CA THR A 197 14.40 14.41 9.63
C THR A 197 13.55 13.16 9.85
N SER A 198 13.63 12.17 8.94
CA SER A 198 12.82 10.95 8.95
C SER A 198 11.31 11.27 9.04
N SER A 199 10.51 10.41 9.68
CA SER A 199 9.05 10.56 9.81
C SER A 199 8.58 11.93 10.32
N GLY A 200 9.41 12.64 11.10
CA GLY A 200 9.12 13.99 11.59
C GLY A 200 9.03 15.05 10.48
N GLY A 201 9.60 14.80 9.31
CA GLY A 201 9.70 15.79 8.21
C GLY A 201 8.35 16.30 7.72
N LEU A 202 7.31 15.47 7.77
CA LEU A 202 5.95 15.87 7.37
C LEU A 202 5.36 16.98 8.23
N TRP A 203 5.69 17.01 9.52
CA TRP A 203 5.22 18.06 10.43
C TRP A 203 5.91 19.39 10.16
N TYR A 204 7.18 19.36 9.74
CA TYR A 204 7.89 20.56 9.30
C TYR A 204 7.31 21.12 7.99
N VAL A 205 6.95 20.25 7.05
CA VAL A 205 6.25 20.64 5.81
C VAL A 205 4.89 21.25 6.11
N LEU A 206 4.10 20.62 6.98
CA LEU A 206 2.81 21.14 7.40
C LEU A 206 2.98 22.50 8.10
N GLY A 207 3.97 22.61 8.98
CA GLY A 207 4.30 23.86 9.66
C GLY A 207 4.75 24.96 8.71
N TYR A 208 5.41 24.62 7.59
CA TYR A 208 5.76 25.58 6.54
C TYR A 208 4.51 26.13 5.85
N MET A 209 3.57 25.25 5.49
CA MET A 209 2.29 25.66 4.87
C MET A 209 1.44 26.52 5.82
N GLU A 210 1.43 26.17 7.10
CA GLU A 210 0.78 26.93 8.17
C GLU A 210 1.42 28.31 8.32
N ALA A 211 2.75 28.40 8.43
CA ALA A 211 3.46 29.67 8.55
C ALA A 211 3.30 30.57 7.32
N LYS A 212 3.16 30.01 6.12
CA LYS A 212 2.81 30.73 4.88
C LYS A 212 1.32 31.09 4.76
N LYS A 213 0.50 30.74 5.75
CA LYS A 213 -0.97 30.95 5.75
C LYS A 213 -1.65 30.36 4.51
N ARG A 214 -1.13 29.22 4.02
CA ARG A 214 -1.71 28.52 2.86
C ARG A 214 -2.97 27.74 3.23
N LEU A 215 -3.06 27.29 4.49
CA LEU A 215 -4.14 26.41 4.97
C LEU A 215 -5.31 27.21 5.53
N LYS A 216 -6.52 26.99 4.99
CA LYS A 216 -7.77 27.61 5.45
C LYS A 216 -8.74 26.57 5.98
N LYS A 217 -9.65 26.97 6.85
CA LYS A 217 -10.73 26.12 7.36
C LYS A 217 -11.56 25.55 6.21
N GLY A 218 -11.68 24.23 6.18
CA GLY A 218 -12.42 23.49 5.16
C GLY A 218 -11.54 22.81 4.12
N ASP A 219 -10.29 23.29 3.95
CA ASP A 219 -9.35 22.74 2.98
C ASP A 219 -9.00 21.29 3.30
N LYS A 220 -8.73 20.52 2.24
CA LYS A 220 -8.27 19.14 2.32
C LYS A 220 -6.79 19.04 1.98
N ILE A 221 -6.04 18.36 2.84
CA ILE A 221 -4.61 18.15 2.70
C ILE A 221 -4.37 16.67 2.43
N LEU A 222 -3.74 16.33 1.30
CA LEU A 222 -3.24 14.99 1.05
C LEU A 222 -1.80 14.90 1.57
N MET A 223 -1.58 14.08 2.59
CA MET A 223 -0.28 13.82 3.16
C MET A 223 0.25 12.49 2.64
N ILE A 224 1.45 12.52 2.07
CA ILE A 224 2.11 11.41 1.38
C ILE A 224 3.43 11.12 2.08
N SER A 225 3.54 9.94 2.70
CA SER A 225 4.77 9.48 3.36
C SER A 225 5.37 8.29 2.63
N LEU A 226 6.68 8.33 2.42
CA LEU A 226 7.47 7.23 1.87
C LEU A 226 8.49 6.80 2.93
N GLY A 227 8.44 5.54 3.33
CA GLY A 227 9.33 4.96 4.34
C GLY A 227 10.19 3.81 3.82
N ALA A 228 11.14 3.36 4.63
CA ALA A 228 12.02 2.24 4.34
C ALA A 228 11.23 0.97 3.97
N GLY A 229 11.73 0.23 2.97
CA GLY A 229 11.02 -0.91 2.38
C GLY A 229 9.86 -0.54 1.45
N PHE A 230 9.87 0.69 0.89
CA PHE A 230 8.85 1.23 -0.01
C PHE A 230 7.42 1.22 0.55
N LYS A 231 7.30 1.44 1.85
CA LYS A 231 6.00 1.67 2.47
C LYS A 231 5.54 3.07 2.10
N CYS A 232 4.53 3.14 1.24
CA CYS A 232 3.84 4.38 0.96
C CYS A 232 2.56 4.43 1.81
N ASN A 233 2.42 5.47 2.63
CA ASN A 233 1.18 5.73 3.37
C ASN A 233 0.62 7.08 2.91
N ASN A 234 -0.69 7.10 2.68
CA ASN A 234 -1.40 8.30 2.25
C ASN A 234 -2.58 8.54 3.19
N CYS A 235 -2.72 9.77 3.67
CA CYS A 235 -3.85 10.18 4.49
C CYS A 235 -4.38 11.54 4.02
N VAL A 236 -5.70 11.70 4.11
CA VAL A 236 -6.36 12.97 3.79
C VAL A 236 -6.86 13.59 5.07
N TRP A 237 -6.44 14.83 5.31
CA TRP A 237 -6.85 15.64 6.44
C TRP A 237 -7.80 16.73 5.98
N LYS A 238 -8.71 17.15 6.86
CA LYS A 238 -9.52 18.34 6.67
C LYS A 238 -9.12 19.38 7.71
N VAL A 239 -8.85 20.60 7.26
CA VAL A 239 -8.51 21.71 8.14
C VAL A 239 -9.77 22.16 8.89
N MET A 240 -9.74 22.06 10.21
CA MET A 240 -10.91 22.30 11.07
C MET A 240 -11.02 23.75 11.56
N LYS A 241 -9.91 24.48 11.58
CA LYS A 241 -9.79 25.87 12.02
C LYS A 241 -8.75 26.58 11.18
N ASP A 242 -8.87 27.90 11.06
CA ASP A 242 -7.82 28.70 10.47
C ASP A 242 -6.59 28.63 11.37
N LEU A 243 -5.45 28.33 10.76
CA LEU A 243 -4.18 28.12 11.43
C LEU A 243 -3.35 29.39 11.27
N GLU A 244 -3.22 30.16 12.35
CA GLU A 244 -2.51 31.44 12.36
C GLU A 244 -1.15 31.38 13.09
N ASP A 245 -0.85 30.24 13.74
CA ASP A 245 0.37 30.13 14.53
C ASP A 245 1.59 29.95 13.62
N THR A 246 2.67 30.65 13.94
CA THR A 246 3.82 30.76 13.03
C THR A 246 4.91 29.71 13.30
N ASN A 247 4.69 28.79 14.25
CA ASN A 247 5.50 27.57 14.49
C ASN A 247 7.03 27.78 14.45
N VAL A 248 7.77 26.71 14.17
CA VAL A 248 9.23 26.66 14.01
C VAL A 248 9.78 27.50 12.85
N TRP A 249 8.89 28.10 12.04
CA TRP A 249 9.22 28.89 10.86
C TRP A 249 9.08 30.41 11.08
N LYS A 250 8.52 30.84 12.22
CA LYS A 250 8.13 32.23 12.52
C LYS A 250 9.17 33.29 12.20
N THR A 251 10.44 32.99 12.46
CA THR A 251 11.54 33.97 12.33
C THR A 251 12.12 34.07 10.93
N CYS A 252 11.83 33.10 10.05
CA CYS A 252 12.51 32.97 8.76
C CYS A 252 11.58 32.73 7.57
N ILE A 253 10.27 32.55 7.79
CA ILE A 253 9.34 32.17 6.72
C ILE A 253 9.31 33.17 5.56
N ASP A 254 9.50 34.46 5.84
CA ASP A 254 9.51 35.52 4.82
C ASP A 254 10.72 35.47 3.88
N GLN A 255 11.77 34.75 4.27
CA GLN A 255 13.01 34.58 3.48
C GLN A 255 12.90 33.43 2.47
N TYR A 256 11.84 32.63 2.55
CA TYR A 256 11.59 31.50 1.65
C TYR A 256 10.52 31.82 0.60
N PRO A 257 10.64 31.32 -0.63
CA PRO A 257 11.80 30.58 -1.16
C PRO A 257 13.00 31.52 -1.44
N PRO A 258 14.24 31.09 -1.17
CA PRO A 258 15.43 31.89 -1.44
C PRO A 258 15.61 32.10 -2.95
N LYS A 259 16.05 33.31 -3.36
CA LYS A 259 16.29 33.68 -4.77
C LYS A 259 17.39 32.84 -5.45
N THR A 260 18.24 32.20 -4.66
CA THR A 260 19.28 31.29 -5.12
C THR A 260 19.32 30.13 -4.15
N LEU A 261 18.97 28.94 -4.62
CA LEU A 261 19.01 27.72 -3.82
C LEU A 261 20.45 27.17 -3.73
N ALA A 262 21.45 28.03 -3.53
CA ALA A 262 22.82 27.58 -3.33
C ALA A 262 22.87 26.81 -2.00
N ASN A 263 23.20 25.52 -2.07
CA ASN A 263 23.17 24.67 -0.90
C ASN A 263 24.32 25.03 0.05
N SER A 264 24.01 25.52 1.24
CA SER A 264 25.02 25.75 2.28
C SER A 264 25.63 24.43 2.76
N PHE A 265 24.89 23.32 2.68
CA PHE A 265 25.39 22.00 3.01
C PHE A 265 26.40 21.47 2.00
N SER A 266 26.36 21.85 0.72
CA SER A 266 27.39 21.39 -0.23
C SER A 266 28.77 21.93 0.12
N LYS A 267 28.86 23.12 0.73
CA LYS A 267 30.13 23.67 1.24
C LYS A 267 30.65 22.93 2.47
N ILE A 268 29.75 22.48 3.35
CA ILE A 268 30.09 21.73 4.56
C ILE A 268 30.41 20.26 4.19
N LEU A 269 29.63 19.64 3.32
CA LEU A 269 29.92 18.33 2.76
C LEU A 269 31.21 18.34 1.95
N ALA A 270 31.49 19.36 1.15
CA ALA A 270 32.79 19.50 0.48
C ALA A 270 33.97 19.67 1.47
N SER A 271 33.72 20.13 2.70
CA SER A 271 34.76 20.19 3.74
C SER A 271 34.87 18.91 4.57
N ILE A 272 33.88 18.00 4.49
CA ILE A 272 33.82 16.73 5.23
C ILE A 272 34.03 15.53 4.29
N SER A 273 33.87 15.70 2.98
CA SER A 273 34.03 14.64 1.97
C SER A 273 35.49 14.24 1.87
N ASP A 274 35.86 13.26 2.67
CA ASP A 274 37.01 12.41 2.46
C ASP A 274 36.79 11.64 1.14
N GLU A 275 37.81 11.55 0.28
CA GLU A 275 37.75 10.90 -1.05
C GLU A 275 37.28 9.43 -0.97
N SER A 276 37.31 8.83 0.22
CA SER A 276 36.88 7.47 0.53
C SER A 276 35.36 7.28 0.75
N MET A 277 34.57 8.35 0.94
CA MET A 277 33.12 8.28 1.20
C MET A 277 32.26 8.86 0.07
N ASN A 278 32.54 8.45 -1.17
CA ASN A 278 31.78 8.83 -2.37
C ASN A 278 30.44 8.08 -2.51
N PHE A 279 29.55 8.19 -1.51
CA PHE A 279 28.20 7.61 -1.58
C PHE A 279 27.10 8.63 -1.93
N THR A 280 27.42 9.92 -1.96
CA THR A 280 26.48 10.99 -2.34
C THR A 280 27.14 11.93 -3.32
N SER A 281 26.54 12.11 -4.50
CA SER A 281 27.04 13.07 -5.48
C SER A 281 26.67 14.49 -5.05
N LEU A 282 27.53 15.47 -5.32
CA LEU A 282 27.24 16.88 -5.01
C LEU A 282 25.98 17.39 -5.74
N GLU A 283 25.60 16.70 -6.82
CA GLU A 283 24.42 16.95 -7.66
C GLU A 283 23.10 16.65 -6.93
N ASP A 284 23.10 15.68 -6.00
CA ASP A 284 21.94 15.34 -5.16
C ASP A 284 21.51 16.50 -4.22
N TYR A 285 22.42 17.46 -4.02
CA TYR A 285 22.29 18.58 -3.11
C TYR A 285 22.23 19.95 -3.80
N GLN A 286 22.53 20.07 -5.09
CA GLN A 286 22.29 21.32 -5.80
C GLN A 286 20.79 21.47 -6.13
N PRO A 287 20.29 22.67 -6.44
CA PRO A 287 18.88 22.91 -6.74
C PRO A 287 18.40 22.53 -8.13
#